data_AF-A0A951MIU4-F1
#
_entry.id   AF-A0A951MIU4-F1
#
_cell.length_a   1.000
_cell.length_b   1.000
_cell.length_c   1.000
_cell.angle_alpha   90.00
_cell.angle_beta   90.00
_cell.angle_gamma   90.00
#
_symmetry.space_group_name_H-M   'P 1'
#
loop_
_entity.id
_entity.type
_entity.pdbx_description
1 polymer ?
#
loop_
_entity_poly.entity_id
_entity_poly.type
_entity_poly.pdbx_seq_one_letter_code
_entity_poly.pdbx_strand_id
1 'polypeptide(L)'
;MQMLAIGKSESHQNNQREMSTFLLADTLNLPQMSKVLRIRFVLVILLWSWQHDAFPKDPGKISGTLLLDDTWERKVFLSLVESFEKEFTFSNSFILATTELDSLGNFEIPLENVSTDWSMLRLHVVKKGFAPKYLVIGSNEENYVLIIAKRDSEIRLFNTEGMPVFENKVIEGAPYMETFDYISRLAEYPNAIDYESSLVEKEFIEDVVAEKLKAVADTSSNPLVSLYALYKTDFLSDYQKDPDFYKAYLAKMKNESDSYFDPFRRQFPISNSFPWILVLTITLVGTLFLVGLYISHKRKPKLGKLSVQERRILDLLQQGMSNQEISDACNIELSTTKSHVGSIYSKLKIKSRKQALDIKIK
;
A
#
# COMPACT_ATOMS: atom_id res chain seq x y z
N MET A 1 25.15 -17.23 54.99
CA MET A 1 25.48 -18.58 54.47
C MET A 1 24.28 -19.10 53.68
N GLN A 2 24.05 -18.52 52.49
CA GLN A 2 23.02 -18.95 51.54
C GLN A 2 23.30 -18.22 50.22
N MET A 3 24.31 -18.70 49.50
CA MET A 3 24.71 -18.25 48.15
C MET A 3 25.49 -19.41 47.51
N LEU A 4 24.84 -20.59 47.41
CA LEU A 4 25.43 -21.78 46.79
C LEU A 4 24.39 -22.84 46.34
N ALA A 5 23.11 -22.48 46.19
CA ALA A 5 22.04 -23.44 45.88
C ALA A 5 21.19 -23.05 44.65
N ILE A 6 21.76 -22.37 43.65
CA ILE A 6 21.06 -22.07 42.38
C ILE A 6 21.78 -22.69 41.16
N GLY A 7 23.03 -23.16 41.30
CA GLY A 7 23.82 -23.69 40.18
C GLY A 7 23.64 -25.18 39.81
N LYS A 8 22.71 -25.91 40.44
CA LYS A 8 22.56 -27.37 40.22
C LYS A 8 21.19 -27.81 39.66
N SER A 9 20.26 -26.88 39.49
CA SER A 9 18.90 -27.12 38.98
C SER A 9 18.80 -26.96 37.46
N GLU A 10 19.54 -26.02 36.87
CA GLU A 10 19.46 -25.73 35.43
C GLU A 10 20.20 -26.76 34.56
N SER A 11 21.26 -27.40 35.06
CA SER A 11 22.02 -28.39 34.28
C SER A 11 21.25 -29.71 34.10
N HIS A 12 20.35 -30.06 35.03
CA HIS A 12 19.51 -31.26 34.90
C HIS A 12 18.28 -31.05 34.00
N GLN A 13 17.71 -29.84 33.95
CA GLN A 13 16.61 -29.54 33.02
C GLN A 13 17.07 -29.37 31.57
N ASN A 14 18.27 -28.82 31.35
CA ASN A 14 18.78 -28.66 29.98
C ASN A 14 19.13 -30.01 29.34
N ASN A 15 19.68 -30.95 30.11
CA ASN A 15 20.02 -32.29 29.64
C ASN A 15 18.77 -33.16 29.35
N GLN A 16 17.65 -32.93 30.06
CA GLN A 16 16.36 -33.57 29.75
C GLN A 16 15.65 -32.98 28.52
N ARG A 17 15.86 -31.69 28.20
CA ARG A 17 15.33 -31.06 26.97
C ARG A 17 16.15 -31.43 25.72
N GLU A 18 17.47 -31.62 25.87
CA GLU A 18 18.31 -32.14 24.78
C GLU A 18 18.02 -33.62 24.50
N MET A 19 17.75 -34.44 25.53
CA MET A 19 17.31 -35.83 25.31
C MET A 19 15.92 -35.94 24.68
N SER A 20 14.96 -35.08 25.03
CA SER A 20 13.60 -35.13 24.44
C SER A 20 13.54 -34.61 23.00
N THR A 21 14.38 -33.62 22.65
CA THR A 21 14.54 -33.14 21.26
C THR A 21 15.23 -34.17 20.36
N PHE A 22 16.18 -34.95 20.89
CA PHE A 22 16.78 -36.08 20.16
C PHE A 22 15.81 -37.26 19.97
N LEU A 23 14.98 -37.58 20.98
CA LEU A 23 14.03 -38.71 20.91
C LEU A 23 12.83 -38.43 19.98
N LEU A 24 12.38 -37.19 19.85
CA LEU A 24 11.30 -36.82 18.91
C LEU A 24 11.74 -36.89 17.43
N ALA A 25 13.04 -36.75 17.14
CA ALA A 25 13.56 -36.83 15.77
C ALA A 25 13.63 -38.27 15.22
N ASP A 26 13.64 -39.28 16.09
CA ASP A 26 13.77 -40.69 15.71
C ASP A 26 12.42 -41.44 15.61
N THR A 27 11.31 -40.83 16.03
CA THR A 27 9.97 -41.45 15.97
C THR A 27 9.17 -41.09 14.71
N LEU A 28 9.58 -40.07 13.96
CA LEU A 28 9.03 -39.73 12.65
C LEU A 28 9.87 -40.42 11.56
N ASN A 29 9.33 -41.51 11.02
CA ASN A 29 9.92 -42.32 9.95
C ASN A 29 9.92 -41.56 8.61
N LEU A 30 10.74 -40.51 8.51
CA LEU A 30 10.98 -39.72 7.31
C LEU A 30 12.19 -40.29 6.54
N PRO A 31 12.15 -40.30 5.19
CA PRO A 31 13.15 -40.96 4.35
C PRO A 31 14.56 -40.41 4.60
N GLN A 32 15.58 -41.23 4.37
CA GLN A 32 16.98 -40.98 4.70
C GLN A 32 17.51 -39.64 4.14
N MET A 33 17.36 -38.57 4.92
CA MET A 33 17.90 -37.25 4.66
C MET A 33 18.96 -36.91 5.71
N SER A 34 20.02 -36.21 5.28
CA SER A 34 21.17 -35.84 6.11
C SER A 34 20.76 -34.99 7.33
N LYS A 35 21.49 -35.12 8.45
CA LYS A 35 21.18 -34.43 9.73
C LYS A 35 20.97 -32.92 9.59
N VAL A 36 21.70 -32.27 8.66
CA VAL A 36 21.59 -30.82 8.38
C VAL A 36 20.23 -30.47 7.76
N LEU A 37 19.67 -31.37 6.95
CA LEU A 37 18.39 -31.15 6.28
C LEU A 37 17.20 -31.35 7.22
N ARG A 38 17.31 -32.27 8.19
CA ARG A 38 16.33 -32.44 9.28
C ARG A 38 16.23 -31.20 10.15
N ILE A 39 17.36 -30.60 10.54
CA ILE A 39 17.39 -29.36 11.35
C ILE A 39 16.75 -28.19 10.58
N ARG A 40 17.02 -28.08 9.27
CA ARG A 40 16.39 -27.06 8.42
C ARG A 40 14.88 -27.28 8.28
N PHE A 41 14.41 -28.52 8.19
CA PHE A 41 12.98 -28.84 8.09
C PHE A 41 12.23 -28.52 9.38
N VAL A 42 12.82 -28.84 10.54
CA VAL A 42 12.26 -28.48 11.85
C VAL A 42 12.25 -26.96 12.06
N LEU A 43 13.28 -26.24 11.61
CA LEU A 43 13.30 -24.76 11.63
C LEU A 43 12.23 -24.15 10.71
N VAL A 44 11.95 -24.74 9.54
CA VAL A 44 10.86 -24.30 8.65
C VAL A 44 9.49 -24.57 9.27
N ILE A 45 9.30 -25.71 9.94
CA ILE A 45 8.06 -26.00 10.68
C ILE A 45 7.90 -25.07 11.89
N LEU A 46 8.99 -24.74 12.60
CA LEU A 46 8.96 -23.77 13.70
C LEU A 46 8.67 -22.34 13.19
N LEU A 47 9.25 -21.94 12.05
CA LEU A 47 8.94 -20.69 11.35
C LEU A 47 7.50 -20.64 10.82
N TRP A 48 6.92 -21.77 10.40
CA TRP A 48 5.51 -21.88 10.04
C TRP A 48 4.59 -21.88 11.28
N SER A 49 5.02 -22.46 12.40
CA SER A 49 4.26 -22.42 13.66
C SER A 49 4.25 -21.05 14.33
N TRP A 50 5.16 -20.15 13.93
CA TRP A 50 5.16 -18.73 14.32
C TRP A 50 4.27 -17.84 13.44
N GLN A 51 3.59 -18.40 12.43
CA GLN A 51 2.56 -17.70 11.64
C GLN A 51 1.13 -18.02 12.06
N HIS A 52 0.92 -18.73 13.17
CA HIS A 52 -0.41 -18.95 13.72
C HIS A 52 -0.73 -17.97 14.87
N ASP A 53 -0.79 -16.68 14.56
CA ASP A 53 -1.63 -15.75 15.32
C ASP A 53 -2.77 -15.29 14.41
N ALA A 54 -3.80 -16.14 14.27
CA ALA A 54 -5.07 -15.74 13.69
C ALA A 54 -6.18 -16.75 14.05
N PHE A 55 -6.36 -17.02 15.34
CA PHE A 55 -7.74 -17.34 15.74
C PHE A 55 -8.52 -16.04 15.55
N PRO A 56 -9.60 -16.02 14.75
CA PRO A 56 -10.48 -14.86 14.72
C PRO A 56 -10.94 -14.66 16.15
N LYS A 57 -10.53 -13.54 16.77
CA LYS A 57 -11.06 -13.14 18.07
C LYS A 57 -12.58 -13.15 17.94
N ASP A 58 -13.25 -13.66 18.96
CA ASP A 58 -14.70 -13.60 19.04
C ASP A 58 -15.15 -12.15 18.77
N PRO A 59 -16.25 -11.98 18.02
CA PRO A 59 -16.78 -10.66 17.74
C PRO A 59 -17.03 -9.93 19.07
N GLY A 60 -16.53 -8.71 19.17
CA GLY A 60 -16.81 -7.83 20.29
C GLY A 60 -18.26 -7.33 20.25
N LYS A 61 -18.57 -6.37 21.12
CA LYS A 61 -19.92 -5.86 21.28
C LYS A 61 -19.96 -4.40 21.71
N ILE A 62 -21.07 -3.75 21.38
CA ILE A 62 -21.50 -2.49 22.01
C ILE A 62 -22.65 -2.84 22.94
N SER A 63 -22.51 -2.54 24.22
CA SER A 63 -23.54 -2.80 25.22
C SER A 63 -23.73 -1.61 26.14
N GLY A 64 -24.75 -1.66 27.00
CA GLY A 64 -24.91 -0.67 28.06
C GLY A 64 -26.38 -0.41 28.35
N THR A 65 -26.67 0.78 28.87
CA THR A 65 -28.00 1.14 29.35
C THR A 65 -28.41 2.48 28.79
N LEU A 66 -29.56 2.53 28.11
CA LEU A 66 -30.19 3.77 27.65
C LEU A 66 -31.49 4.01 28.41
N LEU A 67 -31.54 5.14 29.12
CA LEU A 67 -32.73 5.70 29.73
C LEU A 67 -33.47 6.49 28.66
N LEU A 68 -34.63 5.98 28.26
CA LEU A 68 -35.51 6.56 27.24
C LEU A 68 -36.91 6.75 27.83
N ASP A 69 -37.53 7.89 27.52
CA ASP A 69 -38.94 8.12 27.83
C ASP A 69 -39.89 7.32 26.92
N ASP A 70 -41.19 7.40 27.21
CA ASP A 70 -42.23 6.67 26.48
C ASP A 70 -42.44 7.14 25.03
N THR A 71 -41.83 8.23 24.59
CA THR A 71 -41.93 8.71 23.20
C THR A 71 -41.04 7.94 22.25
N TRP A 72 -39.97 7.30 22.76
CA TRP A 72 -39.01 6.55 21.97
C TRP A 72 -39.43 5.09 21.75
N GLU A 73 -39.06 4.54 20.60
CA GLU A 73 -39.06 3.10 20.42
C GLU A 73 -37.97 2.48 21.29
N ARG A 74 -38.28 1.33 21.89
CA ARG A 74 -37.31 0.55 22.68
C ARG A 74 -36.43 -0.29 21.76
N LYS A 75 -35.86 0.37 20.75
CA LYS A 75 -34.95 -0.20 19.74
C LYS A 75 -33.75 0.69 19.51
N VAL A 76 -32.59 0.06 19.42
CA VAL A 76 -31.32 0.69 19.09
C VAL A 76 -30.84 0.16 17.76
N PHE A 77 -30.48 1.07 16.87
CA PHE A 77 -29.99 0.76 15.54
C PHE A 77 -28.49 1.06 15.47
N LEU A 78 -27.74 0.15 14.86
CA LEU A 78 -26.32 0.34 14.57
C LEU A 78 -26.16 0.42 13.05
N SER A 79 -25.61 1.53 12.57
CA SER A 79 -25.42 1.79 11.14
C SER A 79 -23.97 2.13 10.81
N LEU A 80 -23.50 1.76 9.62
CA LEU A 80 -22.20 2.15 9.10
C LEU A 80 -22.23 3.58 8.56
N VAL A 81 -21.19 4.37 8.84
CA VAL A 81 -20.95 5.66 8.18
C VAL A 81 -19.85 5.46 7.14
N GLU A 82 -20.22 5.36 5.86
CA GLU A 82 -19.28 4.99 4.78
C GLU A 82 -18.14 5.99 4.56
N SER A 83 -18.37 7.27 4.85
CA SER A 83 -17.41 8.37 4.65
C SER A 83 -17.75 9.54 5.59
N PHE A 84 -16.72 10.26 6.02
CA PHE A 84 -16.88 11.47 6.85
C PHE A 84 -17.66 12.58 6.14
N GLU A 85 -17.54 12.72 4.81
CA GLU A 85 -18.32 13.71 4.04
C GLU A 85 -19.82 13.37 4.03
N LYS A 86 -20.15 12.10 4.27
CA LYS A 86 -21.51 11.57 4.30
C LYS A 86 -21.97 11.30 5.73
N GLU A 87 -21.40 11.99 6.71
CA GLU A 87 -21.69 11.84 8.15
C GLU A 87 -23.18 11.85 8.47
N PHE A 88 -24.00 12.60 7.73
CA PHE A 88 -25.45 12.70 7.94
C PHE A 88 -26.30 11.99 6.86
N THR A 89 -25.66 11.39 5.85
CA THR A 89 -26.40 10.60 4.85
C THR A 89 -26.93 9.33 5.51
N PHE A 90 -28.18 8.95 5.18
CA PHE A 90 -28.79 7.75 5.72
C PHE A 90 -29.57 6.95 4.67
N SER A 91 -29.42 5.63 4.74
CA SER A 91 -30.18 4.61 4.01
C SER A 91 -30.36 3.39 4.89
N ASN A 92 -31.49 2.68 4.75
CA ASN A 92 -31.72 1.42 5.45
C ASN A 92 -30.63 0.37 5.14
N SER A 93 -29.97 0.47 3.99
CA SER A 93 -28.86 -0.41 3.60
C SER A 93 -27.62 -0.26 4.50
N PHE A 94 -27.52 0.80 5.29
CA PHE A 94 -26.40 1.04 6.19
C PHE A 94 -26.59 0.41 7.57
N ILE A 95 -27.80 -0.06 7.91
CA ILE A 95 -28.09 -0.69 9.20
C ILE A 95 -27.40 -2.06 9.23
N LEU A 96 -26.41 -2.20 10.11
CA LEU A 96 -25.63 -3.42 10.31
C LEU A 96 -26.29 -4.37 11.32
N ALA A 97 -26.95 -3.79 12.33
CA ALA A 97 -27.60 -4.53 13.39
C ALA A 97 -28.71 -3.70 14.05
N THR A 98 -29.62 -4.38 14.74
CA THR A 98 -30.68 -3.76 15.54
C THR A 98 -30.92 -4.63 16.77
N THR A 99 -31.11 -4.01 17.94
CA THR A 99 -31.48 -4.70 19.17
C THR A 99 -32.65 -3.99 19.85
N GLU A 100 -33.41 -4.74 20.63
CA GLU A 100 -34.44 -4.17 21.51
C GLU A 100 -33.82 -3.85 22.88
N LEU A 101 -34.39 -2.86 23.57
CA LEU A 101 -34.02 -2.52 24.94
C LEU A 101 -34.88 -3.31 25.93
N ASP A 102 -34.23 -3.96 26.90
CA ASP A 102 -34.93 -4.67 27.98
C ASP A 102 -35.69 -3.72 28.90
N SER A 103 -36.51 -4.22 29.82
CA SER A 103 -37.33 -3.39 30.74
C SER A 103 -36.52 -2.35 31.53
N LEU A 104 -35.24 -2.59 31.78
CA LEU A 104 -34.33 -1.69 32.50
C LEU A 104 -33.56 -0.74 31.57
N GLY A 105 -33.77 -0.83 30.26
CA GLY A 105 -33.09 -0.03 29.26
C GLY A 105 -31.73 -0.60 28.85
N ASN A 106 -31.42 -1.86 29.17
CA ASN A 106 -30.17 -2.47 28.73
C ASN A 106 -30.28 -2.96 27.29
N PHE A 107 -29.15 -2.89 26.58
CA PHE A 107 -29.03 -3.38 25.22
C PHE A 107 -27.64 -4.01 24.99
N GLU A 108 -27.57 -4.91 24.01
CA GLU A 108 -26.32 -5.51 23.55
C GLU A 108 -26.38 -5.72 22.04
N ILE A 109 -25.35 -5.24 21.32
CA ILE A 109 -25.23 -5.37 19.87
C ILE A 109 -23.89 -6.05 19.56
N PRO A 110 -23.89 -7.28 19.01
CA PRO A 110 -22.67 -7.93 18.57
C PRO A 110 -22.11 -7.24 17.31
N LEU A 111 -20.78 -7.15 17.22
CA LEU A 111 -20.07 -6.49 16.10
C LEU A 111 -19.65 -7.46 14.98
N GLU A 112 -20.36 -8.58 14.84
CA GLU A 112 -20.10 -9.59 13.81
C GLU A 112 -20.13 -9.07 12.38
N ASN A 113 -20.99 -8.09 12.12
CA ASN A 113 -21.18 -7.45 10.81
C ASN A 113 -20.32 -6.18 10.63
N VAL A 114 -19.44 -5.88 11.58
CA VAL A 114 -18.51 -4.74 11.50
C VAL A 114 -17.18 -5.19 10.90
N SER A 115 -16.51 -4.28 10.18
CA SER A 115 -15.19 -4.53 9.62
C SER A 115 -14.16 -4.88 10.70
N THR A 116 -13.15 -5.67 10.34
CA THR A 116 -11.96 -5.89 11.18
C THR A 116 -11.11 -4.63 11.35
N ASP A 117 -11.23 -3.71 10.39
CA ASP A 117 -10.57 -2.42 10.37
C ASP A 117 -11.39 -1.35 11.09
N TRP A 118 -10.76 -0.23 11.45
CA TRP A 118 -11.46 0.86 12.12
C TRP A 118 -12.58 1.41 11.25
N SER A 119 -13.77 1.51 11.83
CA SER A 119 -14.98 1.98 11.17
C SER A 119 -15.68 3.03 12.02
N MET A 120 -16.27 4.01 11.36
CA MET A 120 -17.20 4.93 12.00
C MET A 120 -18.60 4.34 11.93
N LEU A 121 -19.20 4.18 13.10
CA LEU A 121 -20.54 3.66 13.29
C LEU A 121 -21.42 4.76 13.86
N ARG A 122 -22.71 4.67 13.54
CA ARG A 122 -23.76 5.48 14.13
C ARG A 122 -24.67 4.59 14.94
N LEU A 123 -24.83 4.93 16.21
CA LEU A 123 -25.85 4.34 17.06
C LEU A 123 -26.99 5.35 17.17
N HIS A 124 -28.23 4.93 16.91
CA HIS A 124 -29.38 5.82 16.97
C HIS A 124 -30.64 5.14 17.51
N VAL A 125 -31.55 5.97 18.02
CA VAL A 125 -32.89 5.57 18.49
C VAL A 125 -33.94 6.37 17.71
N VAL A 126 -35.16 5.86 17.58
CA VAL A 126 -36.23 6.55 16.82
C VAL A 126 -37.48 6.70 17.68
N LYS A 127 -38.24 7.77 17.45
CA LYS A 127 -39.54 7.97 18.11
C LYS A 127 -40.59 7.00 17.57
N LYS A 128 -41.56 6.64 18.40
CA LYS A 128 -42.67 5.74 18.02
C LYS A 128 -43.41 6.29 16.80
N GLY A 129 -43.59 5.43 15.79
CA GLY A 129 -44.31 5.78 14.56
C GLY A 129 -43.45 6.43 13.46
N PHE A 130 -42.16 6.68 13.72
CA PHE A 130 -41.21 7.08 12.69
C PHE A 130 -40.52 5.87 12.06
N ALA A 131 -40.08 6.03 10.81
CA ALA A 131 -39.32 4.98 10.14
C ALA A 131 -37.92 4.83 10.79
N PRO A 132 -37.29 3.64 10.74
CA PRO A 132 -35.92 3.42 11.26
C PRO A 132 -34.85 4.36 10.69
N LYS A 133 -35.14 4.96 9.53
CA LYS A 133 -34.29 5.94 8.86
C LYS A 133 -34.39 7.37 9.36
N TYR A 134 -35.25 7.62 10.32
CA TYR A 134 -35.48 8.96 10.81
C TYR A 134 -34.32 9.39 11.73
N LEU A 135 -33.58 10.39 11.27
CA LEU A 135 -32.44 10.97 11.96
C LEU A 135 -32.74 12.46 12.20
N VAL A 136 -32.53 12.90 13.43
CA VAL A 136 -32.66 14.30 13.84
C VAL A 136 -31.27 14.82 14.15
N ILE A 137 -30.92 15.98 13.58
CA ILE A 137 -29.58 16.57 13.66
C ILE A 137 -29.70 17.97 14.26
N GLY A 138 -28.85 18.30 15.24
CA GLY A 138 -28.66 19.68 15.69
C GLY A 138 -29.89 20.29 16.40
N SER A 139 -30.67 19.48 17.10
CA SER A 139 -31.79 19.96 17.93
C SER A 139 -31.83 19.20 19.26
N ASN A 140 -32.67 19.65 20.20
CA ASN A 140 -32.87 18.93 21.48
C ASN A 140 -33.46 17.53 21.30
N GLU A 141 -33.92 17.18 20.09
CA GLU A 141 -34.41 15.85 19.76
C GLU A 141 -33.38 15.02 18.99
N GLU A 142 -32.11 15.46 18.93
CA GLU A 142 -31.04 14.69 18.32
C GLU A 142 -30.97 13.28 18.93
N ASN A 143 -30.92 12.29 18.03
CA ASN A 143 -31.26 10.92 18.34
C ASN A 143 -30.16 9.93 17.96
N TYR A 144 -28.92 10.39 17.79
CA TYR A 144 -27.80 9.55 17.42
C TYR A 144 -26.51 9.92 18.15
N VAL A 145 -25.56 9.01 18.11
CA VAL A 145 -24.18 9.20 18.50
C VAL A 145 -23.27 8.49 17.50
N LEU A 146 -22.12 9.12 17.21
CA LEU A 146 -21.06 8.50 16.42
C LEU A 146 -20.08 7.77 17.32
N ILE A 147 -19.64 6.59 16.89
CA ILE A 147 -18.72 5.72 17.63
C ILE A 147 -17.69 5.18 16.64
N ILE A 148 -16.42 5.17 17.03
CA ILE A 148 -15.36 4.51 16.27
C ILE A 148 -15.13 3.12 16.88
N ALA A 149 -15.23 2.08 16.05
CA ALA A 149 -15.10 0.70 16.49
C ALA A 149 -14.61 -0.21 15.36
N LYS A 150 -14.18 -1.40 15.74
CA LYS A 150 -13.84 -2.52 14.85
C LYS A 150 -14.51 -3.79 15.36
N ARG A 151 -14.44 -4.88 14.58
CA ARG A 151 -15.10 -6.16 14.88
C ARG A 151 -14.82 -6.71 16.28
N ASP A 152 -13.61 -6.53 16.82
CA ASP A 152 -13.20 -7.03 18.16
C ASP A 152 -13.29 -5.96 19.27
N SER A 153 -13.97 -4.84 19.03
CA SER A 153 -14.15 -3.78 20.04
C SER A 153 -15.14 -4.18 21.13
N GLU A 154 -14.80 -3.87 22.38
CA GLU A 154 -15.67 -4.00 23.54
C GLU A 154 -15.98 -2.59 24.07
N ILE A 155 -17.21 -2.12 23.85
CA ILE A 155 -17.61 -0.74 24.16
C ILE A 155 -18.86 -0.77 25.04
N ARG A 156 -18.85 0.06 26.09
CA ARG A 156 -20.05 0.30 26.91
C ARG A 156 -20.52 1.73 26.73
N LEU A 157 -21.81 1.90 26.51
CA LEU A 157 -22.46 3.19 26.34
C LEU A 157 -23.59 3.35 27.36
N PHE A 158 -23.54 4.45 28.10
CA PHE A 158 -24.57 4.85 29.03
C PHE A 158 -25.03 6.26 28.70
N ASN A 159 -26.30 6.58 28.95
CA ASN A 159 -26.75 7.96 29.00
C ASN A 159 -27.36 8.28 30.36
N THR A 160 -27.47 9.57 30.67
CA THR A 160 -28.35 10.04 31.73
C THR A 160 -29.69 10.44 31.13
N GLU A 161 -30.73 10.56 31.96
CA GLU A 161 -31.96 11.22 31.52
C GLU A 161 -31.64 12.65 31.06
N GLY A 162 -32.15 13.04 29.89
CA GLY A 162 -31.85 14.31 29.25
C GLY A 162 -32.27 14.35 27.78
N MET A 163 -32.29 15.55 27.21
CA MET A 163 -32.55 15.81 25.80
C MET A 163 -31.49 16.78 25.30
N PRO A 164 -30.68 16.43 24.27
CA PRO A 164 -30.71 15.19 23.47
C PRO A 164 -30.41 13.87 24.21
N VAL A 165 -30.87 12.75 23.66
CA VAL A 165 -30.73 11.41 24.26
C VAL A 165 -29.27 11.05 24.59
N PHE A 166 -28.34 11.48 23.73
CA PHE A 166 -26.92 11.18 23.83
C PHE A 166 -26.07 12.37 24.30
N GLU A 167 -26.68 13.43 24.82
CA GLU A 167 -25.96 14.63 25.27
C GLU A 167 -24.96 14.31 26.39
N ASN A 168 -25.46 13.69 27.47
CA ASN A 168 -24.68 13.30 28.64
C ASN A 168 -24.23 11.84 28.59
N LYS A 169 -23.83 11.39 27.41
CA LYS A 169 -23.36 10.03 27.19
C LYS A 169 -22.04 9.78 27.90
N VAL A 170 -21.85 8.54 28.36
CA VAL A 170 -20.58 8.01 28.87
C VAL A 170 -20.20 6.81 28.02
N ILE A 171 -19.00 6.87 27.43
CA ILE A 171 -18.46 5.78 26.60
C ILE A 171 -17.25 5.19 27.31
N GLU A 172 -17.27 3.89 27.55
CA GLU A 172 -16.17 3.14 28.15
C GLU A 172 -15.65 2.08 27.19
N GLY A 173 -14.40 1.63 27.38
CA GLY A 173 -13.74 0.68 26.49
C GLY A 173 -13.19 1.29 25.18
N ALA A 174 -13.44 2.58 24.96
CA ALA A 174 -12.99 3.33 23.78
C ALA A 174 -12.37 4.70 24.17
N PRO A 175 -11.16 4.74 24.77
CA PRO A 175 -10.56 5.99 25.28
C PRO A 175 -10.33 7.06 24.20
N TYR A 176 -10.13 6.64 22.95
CA TYR A 176 -9.97 7.53 21.80
C TYR A 176 -11.25 8.32 21.47
N MET A 177 -12.41 7.94 22.01
CA MET A 177 -13.66 8.69 21.84
C MET A 177 -13.64 10.03 22.57
N GLU A 178 -12.83 10.20 23.62
CA GLU A 178 -12.66 11.50 24.27
C GLU A 178 -12.01 12.51 23.32
N THR A 179 -10.98 12.07 22.59
CA THR A 179 -10.33 12.87 21.54
C THR A 179 -11.27 13.14 20.39
N PHE A 180 -12.09 12.16 19.99
CA PHE A 180 -13.12 12.33 18.96
C PHE A 180 -14.14 13.42 19.34
N ASP A 181 -14.68 13.37 20.56
CA ASP A 181 -15.62 14.37 21.06
C ASP A 181 -14.96 15.75 21.19
N TYR A 182 -13.68 15.81 21.58
CA TYR A 182 -12.91 17.05 21.58
C TYR A 182 -12.79 17.66 20.18
N ILE A 183 -12.48 16.84 19.16
CA ILE A 183 -12.42 17.28 17.75
C ILE A 183 -13.75 17.87 17.30
N SER A 184 -14.86 17.16 17.55
CA SER A 184 -16.19 17.62 17.13
C SER A 184 -16.54 18.98 17.76
N ARG A 185 -16.34 19.14 19.08
CA ARG A 185 -16.56 20.44 19.76
C ARG A 185 -15.65 21.54 19.24
N LEU A 186 -14.37 21.22 18.98
CA LEU A 186 -13.41 22.20 18.50
C LEU A 186 -13.73 22.67 17.08
N ALA A 187 -14.20 21.78 16.21
CA ALA A 187 -14.60 22.09 14.84
C ALA A 187 -15.86 22.98 14.77
N GLU A 188 -16.77 22.86 15.75
CA GLU A 188 -17.98 23.69 15.83
C GLU A 188 -17.72 25.06 16.47
N TYR A 189 -16.60 25.22 17.19
CA TYR A 189 -16.27 26.42 17.93
C TYR A 189 -16.37 27.72 17.12
N PRO A 190 -15.84 27.82 15.88
CA PRO A 190 -15.98 29.03 15.08
C PRO A 190 -17.45 29.38 14.81
N ASN A 191 -18.33 28.40 14.62
CA ASN A 191 -19.74 28.65 14.31
C ASN A 191 -20.56 29.06 15.54
N ALA A 192 -20.03 28.88 16.75
CA ALA A 192 -20.69 29.27 17.99
C ALA A 192 -20.46 30.74 18.39
N ILE A 193 -19.51 31.43 17.75
CA ILE A 193 -19.16 32.82 18.06
C ILE A 193 -19.99 33.76 17.19
N ASP A 194 -20.55 34.80 17.82
CA ASP A 194 -21.10 35.96 17.10
C ASP A 194 -19.98 36.95 16.80
N TYR A 195 -19.61 37.08 15.52
CA TYR A 195 -18.48 37.90 15.08
C TYR A 195 -18.85 39.37 14.80
N GLU A 196 -20.09 39.80 15.07
CA GLU A 196 -20.55 41.17 14.82
C GLU A 196 -20.17 41.71 13.41
N SER A 197 -20.18 40.83 12.40
CA SER A 197 -19.77 41.06 10.99
C SER A 197 -18.26 41.15 10.67
N SER A 198 -17.36 40.84 11.59
CA SER A 198 -15.91 40.76 11.35
C SER A 198 -15.50 39.46 10.65
N LEU A 199 -15.39 39.50 9.31
CA LEU A 199 -14.91 38.35 8.53
C LEU A 199 -13.46 37.98 8.85
N VAL A 200 -12.62 38.97 9.14
CA VAL A 200 -11.19 38.76 9.45
C VAL A 200 -11.02 38.02 10.76
N GLU A 201 -11.84 38.35 11.76
CA GLU A 201 -11.80 37.65 13.05
C GLU A 201 -12.29 36.21 12.92
N LYS A 202 -13.35 35.98 12.14
CA LYS A 202 -13.82 34.64 11.84
C LYS A 202 -12.74 33.79 11.17
N GLU A 203 -12.13 34.29 10.10
CA GLU A 203 -11.05 33.60 9.38
C GLU A 203 -9.87 33.29 10.30
N PHE A 204 -9.46 34.24 11.15
CA PHE A 204 -8.40 34.02 12.13
C PHE A 204 -8.74 32.89 13.12
N ILE A 205 -9.97 32.84 13.64
CA ILE A 205 -10.40 31.78 14.54
C ILE A 205 -10.46 30.42 13.82
N GLU A 206 -10.94 30.38 12.57
CA GLU A 206 -10.95 29.17 11.75
C GLU A 206 -9.52 28.64 11.52
N ASP A 207 -8.56 29.51 11.18
CA ASP A 207 -7.14 29.14 11.03
C ASP A 207 -6.55 28.60 12.35
N VAL A 208 -6.84 29.23 13.49
CA VAL A 208 -6.39 28.75 14.82
C VAL A 208 -6.98 27.38 15.15
N VAL A 209 -8.26 27.17 14.85
CA VAL A 209 -8.93 25.88 15.04
C VAL A 209 -8.33 24.81 14.14
N ALA A 210 -8.06 25.12 12.87
CA ALA A 210 -7.43 24.21 11.92
C ALA A 210 -6.04 23.77 12.40
N GLU A 211 -5.20 24.70 12.88
CA GLU A 211 -3.88 24.36 13.44
C GLU A 211 -3.96 23.45 14.67
N LYS A 212 -4.95 23.66 15.55
CA LYS A 212 -5.19 22.75 16.68
C LYS A 212 -5.65 21.37 16.22
N LEU A 213 -6.54 21.29 15.22
CA LEU A 213 -7.01 20.04 14.66
C LEU A 213 -5.86 19.26 13.98
N LYS A 214 -4.95 19.94 13.27
CA LYS A 214 -3.71 19.34 12.75
C LYS A 214 -2.83 18.75 13.85
N ALA A 215 -2.66 19.48 14.96
CA ALA A 215 -1.90 18.98 16.11
C ALA A 215 -2.55 17.74 16.74
N VAL A 216 -3.89 17.70 16.84
CA VAL A 216 -4.63 16.51 17.27
C VAL A 216 -4.44 15.36 16.29
N ALA A 217 -4.52 15.63 14.98
CA ALA A 217 -4.30 14.63 13.95
C ALA A 217 -2.92 13.97 14.08
N ASP A 218 -1.87 14.75 14.37
CA ASP A 218 -0.53 14.19 14.54
C ASP A 218 -0.34 13.42 15.86
N THR A 219 -0.99 13.85 16.94
CA THR A 219 -0.80 13.24 18.27
C THR A 219 -1.75 12.08 18.57
N SER A 220 -2.87 11.97 17.84
CA SER A 220 -3.87 10.91 18.07
C SER A 220 -3.29 9.52 17.80
N SER A 221 -3.52 8.61 18.76
CA SER A 221 -3.10 7.21 18.66
C SER A 221 -4.03 6.36 17.79
N ASN A 222 -5.28 6.77 17.61
CA ASN A 222 -6.24 6.07 16.76
C ASN A 222 -6.19 6.67 15.34
N PRO A 223 -5.87 5.88 14.30
CA PRO A 223 -5.74 6.38 12.94
C PRO A 223 -7.03 7.05 12.43
N LEU A 224 -8.19 6.45 12.67
CA LEU A 224 -9.45 6.98 12.16
C LEU A 224 -9.86 8.29 12.86
N VAL A 225 -9.62 8.41 14.17
CA VAL A 225 -9.79 9.68 14.91
C VAL A 225 -8.83 10.75 14.40
N SER A 226 -7.58 10.36 14.14
CA SER A 226 -6.56 11.23 13.56
C SER A 226 -7.01 11.78 12.21
N LEU A 227 -7.52 10.92 11.33
CA LEU A 227 -8.01 11.31 10.01
C LEU A 227 -9.25 12.21 10.10
N TYR A 228 -10.17 11.88 11.02
CA TYR A 228 -11.38 12.67 11.26
C TYR A 228 -11.05 14.13 11.62
N ALA A 229 -9.99 14.37 12.42
CA ALA A 229 -9.53 15.73 12.73
C ALA A 229 -9.18 16.54 11.48
N LEU A 230 -8.52 15.93 10.50
CA LEU A 230 -8.19 16.60 9.23
C LEU A 230 -9.42 16.82 8.36
N TYR A 231 -10.39 15.91 8.38
CA TYR A 231 -11.66 16.11 7.66
C TYR A 231 -12.52 17.25 8.22
N LYS A 232 -12.23 17.71 9.44
CA LYS A 232 -12.86 18.91 10.02
C LYS A 232 -12.13 20.21 9.67
N THR A 233 -11.05 20.16 8.89
CA THR A 233 -10.38 21.34 8.33
C THR A 233 -10.61 21.46 6.83
N ASP A 234 -10.31 22.62 6.24
CA ASP A 234 -10.15 22.75 4.79
C ASP A 234 -8.77 22.25 4.36
N PHE A 235 -8.56 20.93 4.48
CA PHE A 235 -7.27 20.30 4.29
C PHE A 235 -6.70 20.48 2.86
N LEU A 236 -7.54 20.75 1.87
CA LEU A 236 -7.09 21.01 0.50
C LEU A 236 -6.49 22.41 0.36
N SER A 237 -7.12 23.40 0.99
CA SER A 237 -6.58 24.76 1.09
C SER A 237 -5.32 24.79 1.95
N ASP A 238 -5.38 24.14 3.13
CA ASP A 238 -4.24 24.06 4.06
C ASP A 238 -3.04 23.34 3.46
N TYR A 239 -3.26 22.34 2.58
CA TYR A 239 -2.17 21.69 1.85
C TYR A 239 -1.35 22.66 0.99
N GLN A 240 -1.97 23.71 0.45
CA GLN A 240 -1.25 24.74 -0.30
C GLN A 240 -0.38 25.61 0.62
N LYS A 241 -0.81 25.81 1.87
CA LYS A 241 -0.09 26.60 2.88
C LYS A 241 1.07 25.79 3.50
N ASP A 242 0.83 24.52 3.84
CA ASP A 242 1.76 23.65 4.56
C ASP A 242 1.80 22.23 3.96
N PRO A 243 2.38 22.06 2.76
CA PRO A 243 2.41 20.77 2.08
C PRO A 243 3.26 19.72 2.80
N ASP A 244 4.21 20.13 3.63
CA ASP A 244 5.16 19.22 4.27
C ASP A 244 4.53 18.47 5.44
N PHE A 245 3.63 19.12 6.21
CA PHE A 245 2.80 18.44 7.20
C PHE A 245 2.02 17.28 6.56
N TYR A 246 1.28 17.53 5.48
CA TYR A 246 0.46 16.50 4.83
C TYR A 246 1.31 15.38 4.22
N LYS A 247 2.46 15.69 3.61
CA LYS A 247 3.39 14.65 3.14
C LYS A 247 3.87 13.76 4.29
N ALA A 248 4.24 14.36 5.42
CA ALA A 248 4.67 13.63 6.61
C ALA A 248 3.52 12.77 7.18
N TYR A 249 2.32 13.34 7.26
CA TYR A 249 1.11 12.65 7.70
C TYR A 249 0.77 11.45 6.80
N LEU A 250 0.73 11.65 5.48
CA LEU A 250 0.45 10.58 4.50
C LEU A 250 1.53 9.49 4.53
N ALA A 251 2.79 9.85 4.78
CA ALA A 251 3.87 8.89 4.95
C ALA A 251 3.73 8.08 6.24
N LYS A 252 3.40 8.73 7.36
CA LYS A 252 3.12 8.09 8.65
C LYS A 252 1.98 7.09 8.55
N MET A 253 0.91 7.48 7.88
CA MET A 253 -0.30 6.67 7.74
C MET A 253 -0.23 5.66 6.60
N LYS A 254 0.90 5.49 5.89
CA LYS A 254 0.99 4.71 4.63
C LYS A 254 0.45 3.28 4.72
N ASN A 255 0.57 2.64 5.87
CA ASN A 255 0.19 1.23 6.06
C ASN A 255 -1.27 1.03 6.49
N GLU A 256 -2.00 2.10 6.83
CA GLU A 256 -3.41 2.01 7.19
C GLU A 256 -4.25 1.81 5.93
N SER A 257 -4.89 0.66 5.75
CA SER A 257 -5.63 0.34 4.52
C SER A 257 -7.14 0.34 4.71
N ASP A 258 -7.64 1.25 5.54
CA ASP A 258 -9.08 1.33 5.82
C ASP A 258 -9.83 2.05 4.70
N SER A 259 -11.14 1.81 4.62
CA SER A 259 -12.06 2.41 3.65
C SER A 259 -12.03 3.96 3.61
N TYR A 260 -11.49 4.61 4.64
CA TYR A 260 -11.44 6.06 4.80
C TYR A 260 -10.13 6.68 4.30
N PHE A 261 -8.99 6.00 4.48
CA PHE A 261 -7.68 6.56 4.14
C PHE A 261 -7.42 6.59 2.64
N ASP A 262 -7.92 5.60 1.91
CA ASP A 262 -7.71 5.49 0.47
C ASP A 262 -8.36 6.64 -0.32
N PRO A 263 -9.64 6.98 -0.09
CA PRO A 263 -10.25 8.17 -0.67
C PRO A 263 -9.48 9.44 -0.33
N PHE A 264 -9.07 9.60 0.93
CA PHE A 264 -8.31 10.78 1.39
C PHE A 264 -6.98 10.95 0.65
N ARG A 265 -6.17 9.88 0.57
CA ARG A 265 -4.86 9.91 -0.12
C ARG A 265 -4.96 10.30 -1.60
N ARG A 266 -6.03 9.86 -2.28
CA ARG A 266 -6.24 10.14 -3.71
C ARG A 266 -6.48 11.63 -4.00
N GLN A 267 -6.83 12.42 -2.99
CA GLN A 267 -7.05 13.85 -3.14
C GLN A 267 -5.73 14.64 -3.24
N PHE A 268 -4.61 14.04 -2.81
CA PHE A 268 -3.30 14.66 -2.85
C PHE A 268 -2.48 14.17 -4.05
N PRO A 269 -1.58 15.00 -4.60
CA PRO A 269 -0.68 14.55 -5.64
C PRO A 269 0.16 13.39 -5.11
N ILE A 270 0.16 12.27 -5.85
CA ILE A 270 0.98 11.11 -5.52
C ILE A 270 2.43 11.60 -5.43
N SER A 271 3.07 11.39 -4.27
CA SER A 271 4.50 11.58 -4.12
C SER A 271 5.19 10.84 -5.26
N ASN A 272 5.74 11.58 -6.22
CA ASN A 272 6.47 11.08 -7.36
C ASN A 272 7.74 10.39 -6.82
N SER A 273 7.60 9.15 -6.34
CA SER A 273 8.74 8.24 -6.25
C SER A 273 9.18 8.03 -7.69
N PHE A 274 10.14 8.87 -8.10
CA PHE A 274 10.77 8.81 -9.40
C PHE A 274 11.08 7.34 -9.70
N PRO A 275 10.50 6.77 -10.78
CA PRO A 275 10.61 5.35 -11.05
C PRO A 275 12.01 5.07 -11.59
N TRP A 276 13.00 5.07 -10.70
CA TRP A 276 14.42 4.85 -10.98
C TRP A 276 14.64 3.56 -11.78
N ILE A 277 13.74 2.58 -11.62
CA ILE A 277 13.67 1.35 -12.40
C ILE A 277 13.50 1.66 -13.90
N LEU A 278 12.61 2.58 -14.28
CA LEU A 278 12.44 2.98 -15.68
C LEU A 278 13.70 3.64 -16.24
N VAL A 279 14.37 4.49 -15.46
CA VAL A 279 15.66 5.09 -15.86
C VAL A 279 16.73 4.03 -16.06
N LEU A 280 16.82 3.04 -15.17
CA LEU A 280 17.74 1.92 -15.32
C LEU A 280 17.44 1.07 -16.57
N THR A 281 16.16 0.83 -16.87
CA THR A 281 15.79 0.09 -18.09
C THR A 281 16.14 0.87 -19.37
N ILE A 282 15.88 2.18 -19.42
CA ILE A 282 16.19 3.02 -20.59
C ILE A 282 17.71 3.12 -20.80
N THR A 283 18.48 3.30 -19.73
CA THR A 283 19.94 3.36 -19.79
C THR A 283 20.55 2.02 -20.22
N LEU A 284 20.02 0.89 -19.74
CA LEU A 284 20.45 -0.45 -20.17
C LEU A 284 20.13 -0.70 -21.64
N VAL A 285 18.93 -0.35 -22.10
CA VAL A 285 18.54 -0.51 -23.51
C VAL A 285 19.37 0.39 -24.42
N GLY A 286 19.59 1.65 -24.02
CA GLY A 286 20.43 2.60 -24.76
C GLY A 286 21.88 2.14 -24.89
N THR A 287 22.46 1.61 -23.81
CA THR A 287 23.83 1.05 -23.84
C THR A 287 23.91 -0.20 -24.72
N LEU A 288 22.96 -1.12 -24.63
CA LEU A 288 22.90 -2.30 -25.52
C LEU A 288 22.73 -1.90 -27.00
N PHE A 289 21.91 -0.89 -27.28
CA PHE A 289 21.72 -0.37 -28.63
C PHE A 289 23.00 0.26 -29.19
N LEU A 290 23.70 1.09 -28.41
CA LEU A 290 24.99 1.68 -28.80
C LEU A 290 26.08 0.62 -29.03
N VAL A 291 26.12 -0.43 -28.20
CA VAL A 291 27.02 -1.57 -28.39
C VAL A 291 26.67 -2.32 -29.69
N GLY A 292 25.39 -2.54 -29.97
CA GLY A 292 24.92 -3.15 -31.23
C GLY A 292 25.32 -2.34 -32.46
N LEU A 293 25.20 -1.01 -32.40
CA LEU A 293 25.66 -0.10 -33.46
C LEU A 293 27.18 -0.15 -33.64
N TYR A 294 27.95 -0.15 -32.55
CA TYR A 294 29.42 -0.24 -32.59
C TYR A 294 29.91 -1.54 -33.24
N ILE A 295 29.29 -2.69 -32.88
CA ILE A 295 29.60 -3.99 -33.47
C ILE A 295 29.24 -4.01 -34.97
N SER A 296 28.10 -3.43 -35.34
CA SER A 296 27.66 -3.34 -36.74
C SER A 296 28.58 -2.46 -37.59
N HIS A 297 29.11 -1.36 -37.03
CA HIS A 297 30.02 -0.47 -37.75
C HIS A 297 31.38 -1.11 -38.05
N LYS A 298 31.88 -2.01 -37.19
CA LYS A 298 33.13 -2.77 -37.45
C LYS A 298 32.98 -3.84 -38.54
N ARG A 299 31.76 -4.21 -38.94
CA ARG A 299 31.51 -5.32 -39.88
C ARG A 299 31.34 -4.91 -41.35
N LYS A 300 31.40 -3.63 -41.71
CA LYS A 300 31.34 -3.23 -43.14
C LYS A 300 32.70 -3.48 -43.84
N PRO A 301 32.77 -4.33 -44.89
CA PRO A 301 33.99 -4.52 -45.65
C PRO A 301 34.38 -3.24 -46.37
N LYS A 302 35.64 -2.82 -46.23
CA LYS A 302 36.18 -1.59 -46.84
C LYS A 302 36.46 -1.81 -48.33
N LEU A 303 35.41 -1.84 -49.16
CA LEU A 303 35.51 -1.93 -50.64
C LEU A 303 36.21 -0.71 -51.29
N GLY A 304 36.33 0.41 -50.56
CA GLY A 304 36.96 1.64 -51.04
C GLY A 304 38.48 1.59 -51.28
N LYS A 305 39.16 0.45 -51.07
CA LYS A 305 40.62 0.33 -51.21
C LYS A 305 41.11 -0.26 -52.54
N LEU A 306 40.20 -0.68 -53.43
CA LEU A 306 40.56 -1.27 -54.71
C LEU A 306 40.68 -0.22 -55.81
N SER A 307 41.71 -0.33 -56.65
CA SER A 307 41.86 0.46 -57.87
C SER A 307 40.78 0.10 -58.91
N VAL A 308 40.63 0.92 -59.95
CA VAL A 308 39.65 0.68 -61.03
C VAL A 308 39.88 -0.68 -61.71
N GLN A 309 41.15 -1.02 -61.96
CA GLN A 309 41.52 -2.29 -62.57
C GLN A 309 41.28 -3.48 -61.63
N GLU A 310 41.58 -3.32 -60.34
CA GLU A 310 41.30 -4.35 -59.33
C GLU A 310 39.80 -4.62 -59.15
N ARG A 311 38.95 -3.59 -59.28
CA ARG A 311 37.48 -3.77 -59.26
C ARG A 311 36.99 -4.53 -60.47
N ARG A 312 37.50 -4.22 -61.67
CA ARG A 312 37.17 -4.94 -62.90
C ARG A 312 37.59 -6.41 -62.82
N ILE A 313 38.79 -6.68 -62.32
CA ILE A 313 39.27 -8.06 -62.10
C ILE A 313 38.40 -8.78 -61.06
N LEU A 314 38.01 -8.11 -59.98
CA LEU A 314 37.12 -8.69 -58.96
C LEU A 314 35.73 -9.03 -59.51
N ASP A 315 35.17 -8.19 -60.38
CA ASP A 315 33.88 -8.46 -61.04
C ASP A 315 33.93 -9.72 -61.92
N LEU A 316 34.99 -9.86 -62.74
CA LEU A 316 35.19 -11.06 -63.55
C LEU A 316 35.47 -12.31 -62.69
N LEU A 317 36.17 -12.16 -61.56
CA LEU A 317 36.34 -13.24 -60.58
C LEU A 317 34.99 -13.72 -60.03
N GLN A 318 34.07 -12.79 -59.74
CA GLN A 318 32.72 -13.05 -59.21
C GLN A 318 31.81 -13.74 -60.23
N GLN A 319 32.03 -13.48 -61.51
CA GLN A 319 31.37 -14.20 -62.62
C GLN A 319 31.90 -15.63 -62.83
N GLY A 320 32.90 -16.06 -62.05
CA GLY A 320 33.44 -17.41 -62.10
C GLY A 320 34.58 -17.63 -63.10
N MET A 321 35.04 -16.57 -63.80
CA MET A 321 36.08 -16.68 -64.83
C MET A 321 37.44 -17.09 -64.26
N SER A 322 38.12 -18.02 -64.89
CA SER A 322 39.49 -18.43 -64.55
C SER A 322 40.48 -17.27 -64.71
N ASN A 323 41.65 -17.38 -64.07
CA ASN A 323 42.68 -16.33 -64.20
C ASN A 323 43.17 -16.17 -65.66
N GLN A 324 43.01 -17.20 -66.49
CA GLN A 324 43.32 -17.14 -67.92
C GLN A 324 42.29 -16.30 -68.66
N GLU A 325 41.00 -16.60 -68.49
CA GLU A 325 39.90 -15.85 -69.12
C GLU A 325 39.88 -14.37 -68.68
N ILE A 326 40.22 -14.09 -67.40
CA ILE A 326 40.37 -12.72 -66.90
C ILE A 326 41.54 -12.01 -67.58
N SER A 327 42.65 -12.73 -67.81
CA SER A 327 43.82 -12.20 -68.51
C SER A 327 43.43 -11.74 -69.91
N ASP A 328 42.69 -12.59 -70.62
CA ASP A 328 42.26 -12.37 -71.99
C ASP A 328 41.24 -11.22 -72.04
N ALA A 329 40.26 -11.18 -71.12
CA ALA A 329 39.23 -10.16 -71.05
C ALA A 329 39.75 -8.77 -70.61
N CYS A 330 40.84 -8.72 -69.83
CA CYS A 330 41.50 -7.48 -69.43
C CYS A 330 42.69 -7.11 -70.32
N ASN A 331 43.04 -7.94 -71.32
CA ASN A 331 44.20 -7.78 -72.20
C ASN A 331 45.51 -7.54 -71.43
N ILE A 332 45.75 -8.35 -70.39
CA ILE A 332 46.95 -8.32 -69.54
C ILE A 332 47.57 -9.71 -69.44
N GLU A 333 48.84 -9.79 -69.02
CA GLU A 333 49.53 -11.07 -68.85
C GLU A 333 49.02 -11.86 -67.63
N LEU A 334 49.06 -13.21 -67.70
CA LEU A 334 48.57 -14.10 -66.64
C LEU A 334 49.29 -13.87 -65.30
N SER A 335 50.58 -13.54 -65.34
CA SER A 335 51.40 -13.19 -64.19
C SER A 335 50.88 -11.91 -63.49
N THR A 336 50.51 -10.91 -64.27
CA THR A 336 49.91 -9.63 -63.82
C THR A 336 48.52 -9.85 -63.24
N THR A 337 47.69 -10.69 -63.88
CA THR A 337 46.38 -11.09 -63.35
C THR A 337 46.53 -11.74 -61.97
N LYS A 338 47.43 -12.72 -61.81
CA LYS A 338 47.69 -13.37 -60.52
C LYS A 338 48.16 -12.37 -59.45
N SER A 339 48.96 -11.39 -59.83
CA SER A 339 49.46 -10.33 -58.94
C SER A 339 48.34 -9.39 -58.48
N HIS A 340 47.43 -9.01 -59.38
CA HIS A 340 46.22 -8.25 -59.03
C HIS A 340 45.29 -9.07 -58.14
N VAL A 341 45.09 -10.36 -58.40
CA VAL A 341 44.26 -11.24 -57.54
C VAL A 341 44.86 -11.34 -56.13
N GLY A 342 46.19 -11.50 -56.00
CA GLY A 342 46.87 -11.48 -54.70
C GLY A 342 46.72 -10.15 -53.97
N SER A 343 46.84 -9.03 -54.69
CA SER A 343 46.63 -7.68 -54.14
C SER A 343 45.20 -7.47 -53.67
N ILE A 344 44.20 -7.92 -54.43
CA ILE A 344 42.79 -7.89 -54.07
C ILE A 344 42.56 -8.70 -52.79
N TYR A 345 43.12 -9.92 -52.70
CA TYR A 345 42.97 -10.77 -51.51
C TYR A 345 43.58 -10.13 -50.26
N SER A 346 44.76 -9.54 -50.39
CA SER A 346 45.42 -8.81 -49.30
C SER A 346 44.62 -7.58 -48.87
N LYS A 347 44.16 -6.75 -49.82
CA LYS A 347 43.40 -5.52 -49.56
C LYS A 347 42.03 -5.80 -48.93
N LEU A 348 41.35 -6.87 -49.36
CA LEU A 348 40.06 -7.29 -48.83
C LEU A 348 40.16 -8.24 -47.62
N LYS A 349 41.38 -8.62 -47.21
CA LYS A 349 41.67 -9.58 -46.12
C LYS A 349 40.94 -10.93 -46.30
N ILE A 350 40.87 -11.41 -47.53
CA ILE A 350 40.30 -12.72 -47.86
C ILE A 350 41.39 -13.73 -48.20
N LYS A 351 41.12 -15.01 -47.96
CA LYS A 351 42.10 -16.10 -48.11
C LYS A 351 41.82 -17.04 -49.27
N SER A 352 40.65 -16.93 -49.90
CA SER A 352 40.27 -17.86 -50.96
C SER A 352 39.37 -17.22 -52.01
N ARG A 353 39.39 -17.81 -53.20
CA ARG A 353 38.51 -17.45 -54.31
C ARG A 353 37.04 -17.57 -53.94
N LYS A 354 36.67 -18.60 -53.17
CA LYS A 354 35.29 -18.79 -52.68
C LYS A 354 34.81 -17.63 -51.81
N GLN A 355 35.69 -17.05 -50.99
CA GLN A 355 35.37 -15.85 -50.21
C GLN A 355 35.22 -14.61 -51.11
N ALA A 356 35.94 -14.52 -52.23
CA ALA A 356 35.79 -13.41 -53.18
C ALA A 356 34.42 -13.41 -53.89
N LEU A 357 33.87 -14.60 -54.17
CA LEU A 357 32.54 -14.78 -54.78
C LEU A 357 31.40 -14.28 -53.87
N ASP A 358 31.58 -14.37 -52.54
CA ASP A 358 30.54 -14.03 -51.55
C ASP A 358 30.53 -12.54 -51.14
N ILE A 359 31.51 -11.76 -51.64
CA ILE A 359 31.58 -10.32 -51.36
C ILE A 359 30.57 -9.58 -52.22
N LYS A 360 29.55 -8.98 -51.61
CA LYS A 360 28.63 -8.09 -52.31
C LYS A 360 29.30 -6.75 -52.62
N ILE A 361 29.63 -6.51 -53.89
CA ILE A 361 29.89 -5.17 -54.41
C ILE A 361 28.51 -4.50 -54.53
N LYS A 362 28.28 -3.44 -53.75
CA LYS A 362 27.04 -2.66 -53.84
C LYS A 362 27.35 -1.27 -54.35
#